data_AF-A0A150T0U1-F1
#
_entry.id   AF-A0A150T0U1-F1
#
_cell.length_a   1.000
_cell.length_b   1.000
_cell.length_c   1.000
_cell.angle_alpha   90.00
_cell.angle_beta   90.00
_cell.angle_gamma   90.00
#
_symmetry.space_group_name_H-M   'P 1'
#
loop_
_entity.id
_entity.type
_entity.pdbx_description
1 polymer ?
#
loop_
_entity_poly.entity_id
_entity_poly.type
_entity_poly.pdbx_seq_one_letter_code
_entity_poly.pdbx_strand_id
1 'polypeptide(L)'
;MVTRAFTGRPGRAIRNRFTEALEGRRTPPFPEQHWRTLDLRAAAAKQGRADLMLLWAGQGAPLVRPMPARELVETLMREMWESGPGAAC
;
A
#
# COMPACT_ATOMS: atom_id res chain seq x y z
N MET A 1 1.42 6.78 5.35
CA MET A 1 1.79 8.18 5.00
C MET A 1 1.76 8.37 3.49
N VAL A 2 1.66 9.60 2.98
CA VAL A 2 1.91 9.89 1.55
C VAL A 2 3.38 10.23 1.38
N THR A 3 4.08 9.57 0.46
CA THR A 3 5.53 9.71 0.29
C THR A 3 5.94 9.62 -1.18
N ARG A 4 7.09 10.21 -1.52
CA ARG A 4 7.78 10.08 -2.81
C ARG A 4 9.00 9.15 -2.74
N ALA A 5 9.31 8.65 -1.53
CA ALA A 5 10.55 7.95 -1.18
C ALA A 5 10.94 6.85 -2.18
N PHE A 6 9.99 6.06 -2.67
CA PHE A 6 10.31 4.90 -3.52
C PHE A 6 10.28 5.19 -5.02
N THR A 7 9.53 6.19 -5.49
CA THR A 7 9.26 6.34 -6.92
C THR A 7 9.49 7.75 -7.46
N GLY A 8 9.61 8.76 -6.60
CA GLY A 8 9.64 10.16 -6.99
C GLY A 8 8.24 10.77 -7.21
N ARG A 9 7.19 9.94 -7.20
CA ARG A 9 5.78 10.35 -7.27
C ARG A 9 5.06 10.09 -5.94
N PRO A 10 4.05 10.88 -5.58
CA PRO A 10 3.29 10.66 -4.36
C PRO A 10 2.53 9.32 -4.45
N GLY A 11 2.69 8.50 -3.42
CA GLY A 11 1.89 7.31 -3.19
C GLY A 11 1.70 7.07 -1.70
N ARG A 12 0.64 6.35 -1.32
CA ARG A 12 0.34 6.04 0.09
C ARG A 12 0.93 4.69 0.47
N ALA A 13 1.93 4.71 1.36
CA ALA A 13 2.58 3.52 1.89
C ALA A 13 2.39 3.42 3.41
N ILE A 14 2.48 2.20 3.93
CA ILE A 14 2.73 1.95 5.35
C ILE A 14 4.06 2.62 5.72
N ARG A 15 4.08 3.32 6.84
CA ARG A 15 5.28 4.00 7.35
C ARG A 15 6.31 2.93 7.75
N ASN A 16 7.53 3.09 7.29
CA ASN A 16 8.67 2.25 7.63
C ASN A 16 9.98 3.05 7.66
N ARG A 17 11.07 2.40 8.09
CA ARG A 17 12.40 3.02 8.23
C ARG A 17 12.85 3.76 6.97
N PHE A 18 12.63 3.19 5.77
CA PHE A 18 13.03 3.84 4.52
C PHE A 18 12.22 5.12 4.25
N THR A 19 10.89 5.06 4.45
CA THR A 19 10.03 6.23 4.26
C THR A 19 10.29 7.34 5.27
N GLU A 20 10.64 7.00 6.51
CA GLU A 20 11.01 7.95 7.57
C GLU A 20 12.36 8.61 7.27
N ALA A 21 13.36 7.83 6.84
CA ALA A 21 14.69 8.35 6.51
C ALA A 21 14.65 9.37 5.35
N LEU A 22 13.69 9.24 4.44
CA LEU A 22 13.48 10.12 3.29
C LEU A 22 12.37 11.16 3.50
N GLU A 23 11.74 11.23 4.67
CA GLU A 23 10.70 12.22 4.95
C GLU A 23 11.29 13.64 4.87
N GLY A 24 10.62 14.53 4.14
CA GLY A 24 11.09 15.90 3.89
C GLY A 24 12.30 16.03 2.96
N ARG A 25 12.92 14.93 2.50
CA ARG A 25 14.07 14.98 1.60
C ARG A 25 13.65 15.05 0.13
N ARG A 26 14.44 15.76 -0.67
CA ARG A 26 14.26 15.78 -2.13
C ARG A 26 14.65 14.43 -2.71
N THR A 27 13.72 13.80 -3.42
CA THR A 27 13.97 12.61 -4.24
C THR A 27 14.08 13.00 -5.72
N PRO A 28 14.86 12.27 -6.54
CA PRO A 28 14.74 12.33 -7.99
C PRO A 28 13.29 12.21 -8.48
N PRO A 29 12.94 12.81 -9.63
CA PRO A 29 11.61 12.68 -10.19
C PRO A 29 11.33 11.24 -10.62
N PHE A 30 10.05 10.92 -10.83
CA PHE A 30 9.70 9.66 -11.46
C PHE A 30 10.09 9.67 -12.95
N PRO A 31 10.62 8.57 -13.50
CA PRO A 31 10.80 7.25 -12.86
C PRO A 31 12.20 7.02 -12.27
N GLU A 32 13.06 8.02 -12.25
CA GLU A 32 14.44 7.89 -11.80
C GLU A 32 14.56 7.30 -10.39
N GLN A 33 13.80 7.84 -9.44
CA GLN A 33 13.80 7.31 -8.08
C GLN A 33 13.23 5.89 -7.99
N HIS A 34 12.29 5.53 -8.88
CA HIS A 34 11.78 4.17 -8.96
C HIS A 34 12.89 3.19 -9.31
N TRP A 35 13.66 3.45 -10.37
CA TRP A 35 14.75 2.58 -10.79
C TRP A 35 15.86 2.48 -9.74
N ARG A 36 16.25 3.61 -9.13
CA ARG A 36 17.27 3.66 -8.07
C ARG A 36 16.95 2.80 -6.84
N THR A 37 15.67 2.53 -6.58
CA THR A 37 15.23 1.77 -5.40
C THR A 37 14.83 0.33 -5.72
N LEU A 38 14.87 -0.11 -6.99
CA LEU A 38 14.42 -1.46 -7.37
C LEU A 38 15.26 -2.54 -6.68
N ASP A 39 16.58 -2.49 -6.81
CA ASP A 39 17.48 -3.51 -6.27
C ASP A 39 17.41 -3.58 -4.75
N LEU A 40 17.34 -2.42 -4.09
CA LEU A 40 17.15 -2.33 -2.64
C LEU A 40 15.87 -3.05 -2.19
N ARG A 41 14.74 -2.77 -2.86
CA ARG A 41 13.45 -3.37 -2.52
C ARG A 41 13.42 -4.86 -2.82
N ALA A 42 14.06 -5.29 -3.91
CA ALA A 42 14.16 -6.70 -4.27
C ALA A 42 15.00 -7.48 -3.25
N ALA A 43 16.15 -6.93 -2.84
CA ALA A 43 16.98 -7.52 -1.79
C ALA A 43 16.26 -7.57 -0.45
N ALA A 44 15.56 -6.49 -0.07
CA ALA A 44 14.76 -6.44 1.14
C ALA A 44 13.64 -7.49 1.15
N ALA A 45 12.93 -7.67 0.03
CA ALA A 45 11.88 -8.67 -0.10
C ALA A 45 12.41 -10.10 0.11
N LYS A 46 13.58 -10.43 -0.48
CA LYS A 46 14.23 -11.74 -0.30
C LYS A 46 14.62 -12.01 1.17
N GLN A 47 14.87 -10.95 1.94
CA GLN A 47 15.27 -11.04 3.35
C GLN A 47 14.10 -10.83 4.33
N GLY A 48 12.86 -10.66 3.84
CA GLY A 48 11.71 -10.35 4.70
C GLY A 48 11.80 -8.99 5.40
N ARG A 49 12.60 -8.06 4.87
CA ARG A 49 12.85 -6.74 5.47
C ARG A 49 11.80 -5.71 5.08
N ALA A 50 10.64 -5.82 5.71
CA ALA A 50 9.51 -4.89 5.55
C ALA A 50 9.90 -3.41 5.78
N ASP A 51 10.95 -3.16 6.55
CA ASP A 51 11.46 -1.82 6.86
C ASP A 51 12.10 -1.09 5.66
N LEU A 52 12.45 -1.83 4.60
CA LEU A 52 13.01 -1.33 3.35
C LEU A 52 12.14 -1.66 2.11
N MET A 53 11.00 -2.31 2.30
CA MET A 53 10.09 -2.68 1.23
C MET A 53 9.13 -1.55 0.88
N LEU A 54 8.65 -1.55 -0.37
CA LEU A 54 7.55 -0.68 -0.79
C LEU A 54 6.22 -1.31 -0.42
N LEU A 55 5.67 -0.90 0.72
CA LEU A 55 4.42 -1.42 1.28
C LEU A 55 3.25 -0.50 0.93
N TRP A 56 2.74 -0.58 -0.29
CA TRP A 56 1.56 0.19 -0.68
C TRP A 56 0.32 -0.23 0.09
N ALA A 57 -0.38 0.74 0.68
CA ALA A 57 -1.61 0.47 1.40
C ALA A 57 -2.50 1.72 1.50
N GLY A 58 -3.80 1.53 1.35
CA GLY A 58 -4.81 2.53 1.67
C GLY A 58 -4.96 2.74 3.18
N GLN A 59 -5.79 3.71 3.60
CA GLN A 59 -6.10 3.90 5.02
C GLN A 59 -6.94 2.75 5.61
N GLY A 60 -7.70 2.04 4.77
CA GLY A 60 -8.47 0.85 5.17
C GLY A 60 -7.65 -0.43 5.31
N ALA A 61 -6.32 -0.37 5.31
CA ALA A 61 -5.47 -1.57 5.47
C ALA A 61 -5.79 -2.42 6.72
N PRO A 62 -6.17 -1.84 7.88
CA PRO A 62 -6.60 -2.64 9.03
C PRO A 62 -7.90 -3.45 8.81
N LEU A 63 -8.66 -3.18 7.75
CA LEU A 63 -9.91 -3.89 7.41
C LEU A 63 -9.68 -5.05 6.43
N VAL A 64 -8.43 -5.43 6.16
CA VAL A 64 -8.11 -6.53 5.24
C VAL A 64 -8.64 -7.86 5.78
N ARG A 65 -9.24 -8.63 4.88
CA ARG A 65 -9.78 -9.97 5.17
C ARG A 65 -9.00 -11.02 4.37
N PRO A 66 -8.32 -11.99 5.03
CA PRO A 66 -7.59 -13.04 4.34
C PRO A 66 -8.57 -14.13 3.86
N MET A 67 -9.10 -13.95 2.65
CA MET A 67 -10.02 -14.90 2.02
C MET A 67 -9.87 -14.88 0.49
N PRO A 68 -10.35 -15.90 -0.24
CA PRO A 68 -10.33 -15.90 -1.70
C PRO A 68 -11.03 -14.68 -2.29
N ALA A 69 -10.49 -14.14 -3.38
CA ALA A 69 -10.99 -12.91 -3.99
C ALA A 69 -12.47 -13.00 -4.39
N ARG A 70 -12.91 -14.17 -4.86
CA ARG A 70 -14.32 -14.44 -5.18
C ARG A 70 -15.22 -14.25 -3.96
N GLU A 71 -14.90 -14.91 -2.86
CA GLU A 71 -15.69 -14.87 -1.63
C GLU A 71 -15.71 -13.46 -1.01
N LEU A 72 -14.60 -12.72 -1.14
CA LEU A 72 -14.54 -11.32 -0.72
C LEU A 72 -15.53 -10.46 -1.49
N VAL A 73 -15.61 -10.61 -2.81
CA VAL A 73 -16.56 -9.85 -3.65
C VAL A 73 -18.00 -10.23 -3.30
N GLU A 74 -18.31 -11.51 -3.17
CA GLU A 74 -19.64 -11.98 -2.77
C GLU A 74 -20.04 -11.42 -1.39
N THR A 75 -19.09 -11.40 -0.45
CA THR A 75 -19.31 -10.82 0.88
C THR A 75 -19.54 -9.31 0.83
N LEU A 76 -18.73 -8.57 0.07
CA LEU A 76 -18.90 -7.13 -0.10
C LEU A 76 -20.25 -6.77 -0.75
N MET A 77 -20.72 -7.57 -1.71
CA MET A 77 -22.03 -7.37 -2.34
C MET A 77 -23.18 -7.59 -1.36
N ARG A 78 -23.08 -8.63 -0.51
CA ARG A 78 -24.04 -8.87 0.57
C ARG A 78 -24.05 -7.72 1.59
N GLU A 79 -22.88 -7.32 2.09
CA GLU A 79 -22.72 -6.19 3.02
C GLU A 79 -23.30 -4.89 2.45
N MET A 80 -23.09 -4.63 1.15
CA MET A 80 -23.64 -3.48 0.45
C MET A 80 -25.17 -3.52 0.37
N TRP A 81 -25.77 -4.68 0.10
CA TRP A 81 -27.23 -4.83 0.05
C TRP A 81 -27.87 -4.66 1.43
N GLU A 82 -27.27 -5.23 2.47
CA GLU A 82 -27.68 -5.11 3.87
C GLU A 82 -27.52 -3.68 4.42
N SER A 83 -26.59 -2.90 3.87
CA SER A 83 -26.35 -1.50 4.26
C SER A 83 -27.07 -0.48 3.37
N GLY A 84 -27.66 -0.92 2.27
CA GLY A 84 -28.34 -0.07 1.29
C GLY A 84 -29.80 0.22 1.66
N PRO A 85 -30.46 1.15 0.96
CA PRO A 85 -31.87 1.48 1.20
C PRO A 85 -32.85 0.31 0.97
N GLY A 86 -32.40 -0.82 0.41
CA GLY A 86 -33.18 -2.06 0.29
C GLY A 86 -33.20 -2.95 1.54
N ALA A 87 -32.45 -2.61 2.59
CA ALA A 87 -32.39 -3.38 3.83
C ALA A 87 -33.60 -3.16 4.77
N ALA A 88 -34.49 -2.23 4.42
CA ALA A 88 -35.64 -1.81 5.24
C ALA A 88 -37.01 -2.29 4.70
N CYS A 89 -37.04 -3.23 3.74
CA CYS A 89 -38.27 -3.87 3.26
C CYS A 89 -38.45 -5.27 3.86
#